data_AF-A0A2J7QGI0-F1
#
_entry.id   AF-A0A2J7QGI0-F1
#
_cell.length_a   1.000
_cell.length_b   1.000
_cell.length_c   1.000
_cell.angle_alpha   90.00
_cell.angle_beta   90.00
_cell.angle_gamma   90.00
#
_symmetry.space_group_name_H-M   'P 1'
#
loop_
_entity.id
_entity.type
_entity.pdbx_description
1 polymer ?
#
loop_
_entity_poly.entity_id
_entity_poly.type
_entity_poly.pdbx_seq_one_letter_code
_entity_poly.pdbx_strand_id
1 'polypeptide(L)'
;MSVSEAKDIIWMILYSTNKLHVLANLMVTIKFGFDEALPILLPCEIHPFFLTHSVLTQHQIASEHYSSGSSSRFDPSLTYGCVKKCPVSLFVPHYVLCDRLRLTFRAFFKQSVPQSPLEHYRIRQVNIIYFVEDDTITVMEPEVANSGLQQRRLVRRNRIPKTTPGDFWHWKDFNIGIDVTVYGVVYHIVDCDSFTREYLHSQGIVMNDPEEIPPDPYTSLTQLKIKPHSHETKVADDKFKRFLEYDGKVLRFFAVYEDPDSKGRELRPHIIYYYLADDTVEVQDYYRKNNGRDPFPLLLRKMKLPKDWKALSVDFPSVAMEVLERKATSYYTAKDFLVGEIIFILGRRFLIYDADEFTRKYFKEILNITQKDAIDVSKKMPPPLVAPVPPYFGFGSPEDSLQSSLTVTTLKPPKKNVVQYVVNIGKHLRYEAVMDWVHPEDKDRKFMFSYSLSDCSITITEIPQHNSGFVQRTYLRSTRIPKPGTNWDDPQYYSPDDFAIGKFTTLIQWADALNQ
;
A
#
# COMPACT_ATOMS: atom_id res chain seq x y z
N MET A 1 16.03 21.13 -28.51
CA MET A 1 14.65 20.98 -29.00
C MET A 1 14.17 22.32 -29.46
N SER A 2 13.76 22.42 -30.73
CA SER A 2 13.35 23.67 -31.34
C SER A 2 11.94 24.06 -30.87
N VAL A 3 11.65 25.37 -30.86
CA VAL A 3 10.36 25.93 -30.40
C VAL A 3 9.15 25.38 -31.19
N SER A 4 9.38 24.81 -32.36
CA SER A 4 8.36 24.11 -33.17
C SER A 4 7.97 22.75 -32.58
N GLU A 5 8.89 21.99 -32.00
CA GLU A 5 8.62 20.65 -31.45
C GLU A 5 7.81 20.70 -30.14
N ALA A 6 7.90 21.82 -29.41
CA ALA A 6 7.13 22.02 -28.18
C ALA A 6 5.65 22.33 -28.44
N LYS A 7 5.30 22.91 -29.60
CA LYS A 7 3.90 23.26 -29.93
C LYS A 7 3.06 22.03 -30.28
N ASP A 8 3.66 21.04 -30.93
CA ASP A 8 2.96 19.83 -31.36
C ASP A 8 2.64 18.89 -30.18
N ILE A 9 3.50 18.87 -29.15
CA ILE A 9 3.28 18.10 -27.92
C ILE A 9 2.15 18.73 -27.08
N ILE A 10 2.07 20.07 -27.03
CA ILE A 10 1.02 20.79 -26.29
C ILE A 10 -0.35 20.61 -26.98
N TRP A 11 -0.39 20.55 -28.31
CA TRP A 11 -1.62 20.27 -29.06
C TRP A 11 -2.13 18.84 -28.88
N MET A 12 -1.23 17.85 -28.76
CA MET A 12 -1.62 16.46 -28.47
C MET A 12 -2.19 16.27 -27.06
N ILE A 13 -1.67 17.00 -26.06
CA ILE A 13 -2.11 16.88 -24.66
C ILE A 13 -3.49 17.52 -24.47
N LEU A 14 -3.81 18.60 -25.20
CA LEU A 14 -5.08 19.32 -25.09
C LEU A 14 -6.29 18.58 -25.71
N TYR A 15 -6.07 17.67 -26.65
CA TYR A 15 -7.17 16.92 -27.31
C TYR A 15 -7.62 15.66 -26.55
N SER A 16 -6.89 15.23 -25.52
CA SER A 16 -7.11 13.93 -24.85
C SER A 16 -7.94 13.99 -23.57
N THR A 17 -8.21 15.18 -23.00
CA THR A 17 -8.88 15.27 -21.68
C THR A 17 -10.09 16.18 -21.73
N ASN A 18 -11.23 15.57 -22.03
CA ASN A 18 -12.54 16.19 -21.92
C ASN A 18 -12.94 16.23 -20.43
N LYS A 19 -12.52 17.27 -19.70
CA LYS A 19 -13.02 17.61 -18.35
C LYS A 19 -12.59 19.03 -17.96
N LEU A 20 -13.49 19.98 -18.17
CA LEU A 20 -13.48 21.26 -17.47
C LEU A 20 -13.80 21.02 -15.99
N HIS A 21 -12.83 21.22 -15.11
CA HIS A 21 -12.94 22.06 -13.92
C HIS A 21 -11.73 21.88 -13.01
N VAL A 22 -11.31 23.00 -12.43
CA VAL A 22 -10.31 23.15 -11.36
C VAL A 22 -8.86 23.00 -11.82
N LEU A 23 -8.15 24.13 -11.85
CA LEU A 23 -6.88 24.36 -11.14
C LEU A 23 -6.25 25.68 -11.62
N ALA A 24 -6.61 26.77 -10.96
CA ALA A 24 -5.69 27.87 -10.75
C ALA A 24 -4.63 27.43 -9.74
N ASN A 25 -3.40 27.92 -9.90
CA ASN A 25 -2.21 27.72 -9.07
C ASN A 25 -1.30 26.52 -9.45
N LEU A 26 -0.38 26.75 -10.38
CA LEU A 26 1.02 26.35 -10.22
C LEU A 26 1.91 27.13 -11.22
N MET A 27 2.42 28.30 -10.83
CA MET A 27 3.50 28.98 -11.55
C MET A 27 4.84 28.54 -10.93
N VAL A 28 5.59 27.74 -11.68
CA VAL A 28 6.96 27.33 -11.38
C VAL A 28 7.90 28.48 -11.75
N THR A 29 8.67 29.00 -10.80
CA THR A 29 9.71 30.01 -10.99
C THR A 29 11.09 29.35 -11.00
N ILE A 30 11.80 29.45 -12.12
CA ILE A 30 13.20 29.05 -12.29
C ILE A 30 14.08 30.29 -12.02
N LYS A 31 15.04 30.14 -11.09
CA LYS A 31 16.03 31.15 -10.68
C LYS A 31 17.14 31.32 -11.74
N PHE A 32 17.39 32.56 -12.15
CA PHE A 32 18.72 33.04 -12.57
C PHE A 32 19.06 34.25 -11.72
N GLY A 33 20.25 34.27 -11.13
CA GLY A 33 20.76 35.39 -10.34
C GLY A 33 21.67 36.28 -11.17
N PHE A 34 21.61 37.59 -10.90
CA PHE A 34 22.73 38.53 -10.99
C PHE A 34 22.42 39.77 -10.13
N ASP A 35 23.50 40.35 -9.59
CA ASP A 35 23.60 41.40 -8.58
C ASP A 35 22.93 42.75 -8.93
N GLU A 36 22.40 43.44 -7.92
CA GLU A 36 22.89 44.76 -7.47
C GLU A 36 22.00 45.34 -6.36
N ALA A 37 22.65 46.03 -5.41
CA ALA A 37 22.08 46.61 -4.21
C ALA A 37 21.33 47.93 -4.50
N LEU A 38 20.17 48.12 -3.86
CA LEU A 38 19.58 49.45 -3.62
C LEU A 38 18.91 49.53 -2.24
N PRO A 39 18.94 50.72 -1.60
CA PRO A 39 18.50 50.97 -0.24
C PRO A 39 16.98 51.15 -0.14
N ILE A 40 16.45 50.85 1.03
CA ILE A 40 15.04 51.02 1.38
C ILE A 40 14.78 52.49 1.71
N LEU A 41 13.98 53.15 0.87
CA LEU A 41 13.28 54.39 1.17
C LEU A 41 11.96 54.05 1.87
N LEU A 42 11.81 54.49 3.12
CA LEU A 42 10.51 54.59 3.81
C LEU A 42 9.85 55.94 3.46
N PRO A 43 8.51 56.00 3.35
CA PRO A 43 7.80 57.25 3.11
C PRO A 43 7.62 58.08 4.39
N CYS A 44 7.70 59.40 4.19
CA CYS A 44 7.36 60.47 5.13
C CYS A 44 5.86 60.53 5.45
N GLU A 45 5.56 61.18 6.58
CA GLU A 45 4.31 61.82 7.08
C GLU A 45 3.96 61.29 8.48
N ILE A 46 3.74 62.04 9.57
CA ILE A 46 3.50 63.46 9.88
C ILE A 46 3.91 63.68 11.35
N HIS A 47 4.52 64.83 11.66
CA HIS A 47 4.79 65.30 13.03
C HIS A 47 3.49 65.68 13.77
N PRO A 48 3.50 65.66 15.12
CA PRO A 48 3.47 66.96 15.78
C PRO A 48 4.55 67.15 16.85
N PHE A 49 5.01 68.38 16.89
CA PHE A 49 5.78 69.05 17.94
C PHE A 49 5.40 68.64 19.36
N PHE A 50 6.38 68.32 20.21
CA PHE A 50 6.38 68.76 21.61
C PHE A 50 7.82 68.97 22.12
N LEU A 51 7.98 70.10 22.79
CA LEU A 51 9.22 70.74 23.22
C LEU A 51 9.85 70.04 24.42
N THR A 52 11.17 69.86 24.37
CA THR A 52 12.02 69.55 25.51
C THR A 52 12.16 70.78 26.42
N HIS A 53 11.70 70.69 27.66
CA HIS A 53 12.06 71.64 28.72
C HIS A 53 13.23 71.07 29.54
N SER A 54 14.39 71.70 29.43
CA SER A 54 15.50 71.60 30.38
C SER A 54 15.38 72.73 31.42
N VAL A 55 15.58 72.38 32.69
CA VAL A 55 15.43 73.23 33.87
C VAL A 55 16.73 74.01 34.16
N LEU A 56 16.55 75.17 34.83
CA LEU A 56 17.48 75.94 35.68
C LEU A 56 18.31 77.06 35.02
N THR A 57 17.98 78.31 35.34
CA THR A 57 18.65 79.05 36.44
C THR A 57 17.96 80.39 36.70
N GLN A 58 17.85 80.74 37.99
CA GLN A 58 17.41 82.04 38.50
C GLN A 58 18.37 83.14 38.06
N HIS A 59 17.88 84.35 37.71
CA HIS A 59 18.50 85.60 38.13
C HIS A 59 17.55 86.81 37.94
N GLN A 60 17.30 87.46 39.08
CA GLN A 60 17.14 88.90 39.34
C GLN A 60 16.20 89.77 38.49
N ILE A 61 15.15 90.21 39.19
CA ILE A 61 14.36 91.41 38.97
C ILE A 61 15.29 92.65 39.02
N ALA A 62 15.20 93.52 38.02
CA ALA A 62 15.65 94.91 38.11
C ALA A 62 14.58 95.82 37.49
N SER A 63 13.91 96.58 38.37
CA SER A 63 13.04 97.70 38.05
C SER A 63 13.90 98.94 37.79
N GLU A 64 13.66 99.67 36.69
CA GLU A 64 14.07 101.08 36.59
C GLU A 64 12.98 101.92 35.91
N HIS A 65 12.36 102.76 36.74
CA HIS A 65 11.80 104.04 36.33
C HIS A 65 12.95 104.97 35.93
N TYR A 66 12.78 105.82 34.91
CA TYR A 66 13.11 107.25 35.01
C TYR A 66 12.52 108.05 33.83
N SER A 67 11.94 109.18 34.20
CA SER A 67 11.38 110.25 33.40
C SER A 67 12.45 111.21 32.84
N SER A 68 12.13 111.79 31.68
CA SER A 68 12.55 113.12 31.14
C SER A 68 14.04 113.47 31.00
N GLY A 69 14.47 113.73 29.76
CA GLY A 69 15.67 114.50 29.45
C GLY A 69 16.20 114.26 28.04
N SER A 70 16.08 115.26 27.17
CA SER A 70 16.57 115.29 25.79
C SER A 70 18.08 115.04 25.68
N SER A 71 18.49 114.02 24.91
CA SER A 71 19.64 114.06 24.01
C SER A 71 19.60 112.83 23.11
N SER A 72 19.83 113.02 21.82
CA SER A 72 19.83 111.99 20.77
C SER A 72 20.65 110.76 21.19
N ARG A 73 19.97 109.65 21.54
CA ARG A 73 20.60 108.37 21.82
C ARG A 73 20.42 107.45 20.61
N PHE A 74 21.57 107.09 20.06
CA PHE A 74 21.77 106.10 19.02
C PHE A 74 21.03 104.80 19.39
N ASP A 75 20.10 104.35 18.55
CA ASP A 75 19.38 103.09 18.76
C ASP A 75 20.21 101.93 18.15
N PRO A 76 20.83 101.05 18.96
CA PRO A 76 21.71 99.99 18.46
C PRO A 76 20.99 98.93 17.62
N SER A 77 19.65 98.93 17.62
CA SER A 77 18.82 98.01 16.84
C SER A 77 18.89 98.25 15.31
N LEU A 78 19.31 99.46 14.89
CA LEU A 78 19.50 99.81 13.48
C LEU A 78 20.81 99.26 12.88
N THR A 79 21.82 98.99 13.72
CA THR A 79 23.16 98.55 13.23
C THR A 79 23.34 97.03 13.27
N TYR A 80 22.76 96.35 14.26
CA TYR A 80 22.94 94.90 14.46
C TYR A 80 21.68 94.06 14.25
N GLY A 81 20.56 94.70 13.89
CA GLY A 81 19.26 94.04 13.75
C GLY A 81 18.63 93.70 15.11
N CYS A 82 17.30 93.65 15.15
CA CYS A 82 16.54 93.38 16.36
C CYS A 82 16.76 91.92 16.79
N VAL A 83 17.43 91.68 17.92
CA VAL A 83 17.58 90.34 18.51
C VAL A 83 16.18 89.84 18.87
N LYS A 84 15.74 88.73 18.27
CA LYS A 84 14.46 88.10 18.60
C LYS A 84 14.42 87.87 20.12
N LYS A 85 13.56 88.58 20.84
CA LYS A 85 13.32 88.30 22.26
C LYS A 85 12.88 86.84 22.36
N CYS A 86 13.65 86.02 23.08
CA CYS A 86 13.21 84.66 23.39
C CYS A 86 11.84 84.77 24.06
N PRO A 87 10.79 84.10 23.53
CA PRO A 87 9.48 84.15 24.18
C PRO A 87 9.65 83.60 25.59
N VAL A 88 9.25 84.39 26.60
CA VAL A 88 9.21 83.93 27.98
C VAL A 88 8.21 82.77 28.02
N SER A 89 8.65 81.57 28.39
CA SER A 89 7.78 80.41 28.44
C SER A 89 6.61 80.71 29.38
N LEU A 90 5.38 80.62 28.88
CA LEU A 90 4.19 80.78 29.70
C LEU A 90 4.22 79.71 30.80
N PHE A 91 4.02 80.14 32.06
CA PHE A 91 3.93 79.22 33.19
C PHE A 91 2.66 78.37 33.05
N VAL A 92 2.85 77.09 32.75
CA VAL A 92 1.76 76.10 32.72
C VAL A 92 1.78 75.37 34.07
N PRO A 93 0.65 75.35 34.81
CA PRO A 93 0.61 74.67 36.10
C PRO A 93 0.72 73.14 35.94
N HIS A 94 1.24 72.48 36.97
CA HIS A 94 1.57 71.04 36.96
C HIS A 94 0.40 70.14 36.56
N TYR A 95 -0.81 70.42 37.07
CA TYR A 95 -2.01 69.63 36.76
C TYR A 95 -2.39 69.67 35.27
N VAL A 96 -2.05 70.74 34.55
CA VAL A 96 -2.27 70.84 33.09
C VAL A 96 -1.19 70.10 32.31
N LEU A 97 0.06 70.17 32.77
CA LEU A 97 1.18 69.44 32.15
C LEU A 97 1.03 67.93 32.29
N CYS A 98 0.52 67.49 33.44
CA CYS A 98 0.37 66.08 33.79
C CYS A 98 -1.06 65.55 33.64
N ASP A 99 -1.94 66.29 32.95
CA ASP A 99 -3.32 65.85 32.71
C ASP A 99 -3.32 64.47 32.03
N ARG A 100 -4.13 63.55 32.57
CA ARG A 100 -4.27 62.15 32.11
C ARG A 100 -3.03 61.27 32.21
N LEU A 101 -1.90 61.78 32.73
CA LEU A 101 -0.74 60.95 33.01
C LEU A 101 -1.02 60.07 34.23
N ARG A 102 -1.10 58.77 33.98
CA ARG A 102 -1.32 57.75 35.02
C ARG A 102 -0.26 56.66 34.92
N LEU A 103 0.23 56.23 36.07
CA LEU A 103 1.17 55.13 36.17
C LEU A 103 0.47 53.89 36.71
N THR A 104 0.49 52.81 35.94
CA THR A 104 -0.09 51.51 36.25
C THR A 104 1.01 50.51 36.65
N PHE A 105 0.85 49.92 37.83
CA PHE A 105 1.69 48.85 38.37
C PHE A 105 0.83 47.62 38.63
N ARG A 106 1.28 46.45 38.17
CA ARG A 106 0.66 45.16 38.46
C ARG A 106 1.25 44.64 39.76
N ALA A 107 0.37 44.34 40.70
CA ALA A 107 0.73 43.86 42.02
C ALA A 107 -0.16 42.68 42.41
N PHE A 108 0.21 41.96 43.46
CA PHE A 108 -0.69 41.02 44.10
C PHE A 108 -0.62 41.17 45.62
N PHE A 109 -1.64 40.67 46.29
CA PHE A 109 -1.59 40.48 47.73
C PHE A 109 -2.15 39.10 48.10
N LYS A 110 -1.62 38.53 49.18
CA LYS A 110 -2.03 37.24 49.71
C LYS A 110 -3.18 37.44 50.68
N GLN A 111 -4.32 36.80 50.42
CA GLN A 111 -5.47 36.78 51.32
C GLN A 111 -5.57 35.41 51.98
N SER A 112 -5.52 35.36 53.31
CA SER A 112 -5.76 34.13 54.07
C SER A 112 -7.25 33.74 54.01
N VAL A 113 -7.54 32.48 53.74
CA VAL A 113 -8.91 31.96 53.69
C VAL A 113 -9.08 30.91 54.79
N PRO A 114 -9.78 31.24 55.90
CA PRO A 114 -10.07 30.24 56.92
C PRO A 114 -11.16 29.27 56.42
N GLN A 115 -11.07 28.00 56.83
CA GLN A 115 -12.14 26.98 56.73
C GLN A 115 -12.52 26.49 55.33
N SER A 116 -11.66 26.64 54.32
CA SER A 116 -11.89 26.02 53.01
C SER A 116 -11.16 24.67 52.88
N PRO A 117 -11.78 23.62 52.32
CA PRO A 117 -11.12 22.32 52.09
C PRO A 117 -10.19 22.33 50.87
N LEU A 118 -10.33 23.31 49.96
CA LEU A 118 -9.61 23.38 48.69
C LEU A 118 -8.35 24.25 48.78
N GLU A 119 -8.38 25.32 49.57
CA GLU A 119 -7.29 26.30 49.70
C GLU A 119 -7.12 26.84 51.12
N HIS A 120 -5.91 27.29 51.47
CA HIS A 120 -5.60 27.96 52.75
C HIS A 120 -5.32 29.46 52.58
N TYR A 121 -4.89 29.84 51.38
CA TYR A 121 -4.67 31.22 50.98
C TYR A 121 -4.98 31.34 49.49
N ARG A 122 -5.37 32.54 49.07
CA ARG A 122 -5.55 32.91 47.67
C ARG A 122 -4.72 34.14 47.35
N ILE A 123 -4.35 34.26 46.08
CA ILE A 123 -3.59 35.39 45.58
C ILE A 123 -4.55 36.24 44.73
N ARG A 124 -4.72 37.51 45.11
CA ARG A 124 -5.54 38.45 44.32
C ARG A 124 -4.61 39.41 43.60
N GLN A 125 -4.68 39.37 42.27
CA GLN A 125 -3.95 40.27 41.39
C GLN A 125 -4.67 41.61 41.35
N VAL A 126 -3.93 42.72 41.38
CA VAL A 126 -4.47 44.07 41.37
C VAL A 126 -3.59 44.98 40.53
N ASN A 127 -4.18 46.03 39.99
CA ASN A 127 -3.49 47.12 39.33
C ASN A 127 -3.53 48.35 40.25
N ILE A 128 -2.36 48.79 40.70
CA ILE A 128 -2.18 50.04 41.41
C ILE A 128 -2.01 51.13 40.35
N ILE A 129 -2.87 52.15 40.39
CA ILE A 129 -2.87 53.26 39.45
C ILE A 129 -2.53 54.53 40.22
N TYR A 130 -1.43 55.17 39.87
CA TYR A 130 -0.98 56.44 40.39
C TYR A 130 -1.31 57.55 39.40
N PHE A 131 -1.94 58.64 39.86
CA PHE A 131 -2.24 59.81 39.03
C PHE A 131 -1.21 60.89 39.31
N VAL A 132 -0.40 61.24 38.30
CA VAL A 132 0.72 62.20 38.42
C VAL A 132 0.24 63.65 38.58
N GLU A 133 -1.01 63.91 38.18
CA GLU A 133 -1.68 65.22 38.31
C GLU A 133 -1.78 65.69 39.77
N ASP A 134 -2.25 64.81 40.68
CA ASP A 134 -2.65 65.15 42.06
C ASP A 134 -1.95 64.29 43.14
N ASP A 135 -0.98 63.46 42.75
CA ASP A 135 -0.33 62.47 43.63
C ASP A 135 -1.33 61.53 44.34
N THR A 136 -2.37 61.11 43.62
CA THR A 136 -3.43 60.22 44.15
C THR A 136 -3.27 58.80 43.64
N ILE A 137 -3.72 57.82 44.43
CA ILE A 137 -3.62 56.39 44.10
C ILE A 137 -4.99 55.75 44.12
N THR A 138 -5.24 54.84 43.18
CA THR A 138 -6.34 53.86 43.21
C THR A 138 -5.79 52.45 43.10
N VAL A 139 -6.51 51.49 43.70
CA VAL A 139 -6.22 50.07 43.53
C VAL A 139 -7.43 49.41 42.90
N MET A 140 -7.21 48.79 41.73
CA MET A 140 -8.23 48.20 40.88
C MET A 140 -7.91 46.73 40.63
N GLU A 141 -8.79 45.84 41.00
CA GLU A 141 -8.70 44.43 40.65
C GLU A 141 -9.27 44.19 39.23
N PRO A 142 -8.51 43.51 38.34
CA PRO A 142 -9.00 43.13 37.03
C PRO A 142 -10.14 42.11 37.14
N GLU A 143 -11.02 42.09 36.13
CA GLU A 143 -12.12 41.15 36.07
C GLU A 143 -11.64 39.78 35.61
N VAL A 144 -11.96 38.73 36.39
CA VAL A 144 -11.64 37.34 36.09
C VAL A 144 -12.95 36.57 36.08
N ALA A 145 -13.29 35.99 34.93
CA ALA A 145 -14.48 35.17 34.78
C ALA A 145 -14.45 34.00 35.77
N ASN A 146 -15.61 33.66 36.33
CA ASN A 146 -15.77 32.57 37.29
C ASN A 146 -14.97 32.72 38.61
N SER A 147 -14.51 33.93 38.97
CA SER A 147 -13.79 34.16 40.23
C SER A 147 -14.68 34.08 41.48
N GLY A 148 -15.98 34.38 41.33
CA GLY A 148 -16.94 34.40 42.45
C GLY A 148 -16.71 35.51 43.48
N LEU A 149 -15.76 36.42 43.23
CA LEU A 149 -15.43 37.54 44.12
C LEU A 149 -15.97 38.86 43.57
N GLN A 150 -16.26 39.80 44.47
CA GLN A 150 -16.53 41.18 44.09
C GLN A 150 -15.20 41.83 43.68
N GLN A 151 -15.05 42.08 42.38
CA GLN A 151 -13.86 42.64 41.73
C GLN A 151 -14.06 44.14 41.41
N ARG A 152 -13.10 44.76 40.71
CA ARG A 152 -13.00 46.20 40.40
C ARG A 152 -12.34 47.02 41.50
N ARG A 153 -12.93 48.14 41.91
CA ARG A 153 -12.24 49.16 42.71
C ARG A 153 -12.16 48.75 44.18
N LEU A 154 -10.98 48.34 44.63
CA LEU A 154 -10.69 48.04 46.02
C LEU A 154 -10.44 49.31 46.84
N VAL A 155 -9.68 50.26 46.28
CA VAL A 155 -9.34 51.51 46.94
C VAL A 155 -9.79 52.69 46.07
N ARG A 156 -10.54 53.62 46.69
CA ARG A 156 -11.00 54.86 46.04
C ARG A 156 -9.82 55.82 45.82
N ARG A 157 -9.92 56.69 44.80
CA ARG A 157 -8.87 57.66 44.45
C ARG A 157 -8.68 58.60 45.64
N ASN A 158 -7.52 58.52 46.28
CA ASN A 158 -7.14 59.39 47.37
C ASN A 158 -5.62 59.48 47.49
N ARG A 159 -5.11 60.48 48.19
CA ARG A 159 -3.71 60.52 48.61
C ARG A 159 -3.54 59.56 49.78
N ILE A 160 -2.73 58.52 49.60
CA ILE A 160 -2.61 57.43 50.57
C ILE A 160 -1.41 57.74 51.49
N PRO A 161 -1.62 57.83 52.81
CA PRO A 161 -0.52 58.02 53.74
C PRO A 161 0.35 56.76 53.84
N LYS A 162 1.65 56.96 54.07
CA LYS A 162 2.59 55.90 54.44
C LYS A 162 2.36 55.47 55.90
N THR A 163 3.11 54.47 56.35
CA THR A 163 3.11 54.02 57.76
C THR A 163 3.56 55.14 58.72
N THR A 164 4.41 56.07 58.25
CA THR A 164 4.82 57.26 59.01
C THR A 164 3.76 58.36 58.91
N PRO A 165 3.35 58.97 60.03
CA PRO A 165 2.35 60.03 60.01
C PRO A 165 2.87 61.27 59.28
N GLY A 166 2.18 61.70 58.22
CA GLY A 166 2.48 62.92 57.46
C GLY A 166 3.10 62.70 56.08
N ASP A 167 3.63 61.51 55.80
CA ASP A 167 4.18 61.18 54.49
C ASP A 167 3.13 60.51 53.60
N PHE A 168 3.11 60.88 52.32
CA PHE A 168 2.26 60.25 51.31
C PHE A 168 3.10 59.43 50.33
N TRP A 169 2.51 58.40 49.75
CA TRP A 169 3.14 57.63 48.68
C TRP A 169 3.38 58.52 47.45
N HIS A 170 4.62 58.51 46.96
CA HIS A 170 5.03 59.24 45.76
C HIS A 170 5.43 58.25 44.67
N TRP A 171 5.30 58.61 43.38
CA TRP A 171 5.67 57.72 42.27
C TRP A 171 7.13 57.24 42.29
N LYS A 172 8.00 57.97 43.00
CA LYS A 172 9.43 57.64 43.19
C LYS A 172 9.64 56.45 44.13
N ASP A 173 8.66 56.15 44.98
CA ASP A 173 8.73 55.05 45.95
C ASP A 173 8.31 53.70 45.33
N PHE A 174 7.79 53.71 44.09
CA PHE A 174 7.32 52.52 43.40
C PHE A 174 8.43 51.95 42.52
N ASN A 175 8.81 50.70 42.77
CA ASN A 175 9.66 49.89 41.89
C ASN A 175 9.13 48.44 41.90
N ILE A 176 9.53 47.63 40.92
CA ILE A 176 9.23 46.19 40.89
C ILE A 176 9.97 45.49 42.04
N GLY A 177 9.26 44.61 42.75
CA GLY A 177 9.74 43.89 43.95
C GLY A 177 9.51 44.64 45.26
N ILE A 178 8.94 45.85 45.24
CA ILE A 178 8.65 46.63 46.45
C ILE A 178 7.25 46.34 46.99
N ASP A 179 7.16 46.23 48.31
CA ASP A 179 5.91 46.09 49.07
C ASP A 179 5.30 47.46 49.41
N VAL A 180 4.08 47.71 48.93
CA VAL A 180 3.32 48.94 49.19
C VAL A 180 2.20 48.67 50.18
N THR A 181 2.23 49.36 51.32
CA THR A 181 1.21 49.22 52.35
C THR A 181 0.11 50.27 52.18
N VAL A 182 -1.12 49.81 51.96
CA VAL A 182 -2.31 50.67 51.80
C VAL A 182 -3.40 50.18 52.76
N TYR A 183 -3.83 51.04 53.70
CA TYR A 183 -4.86 50.73 54.70
C TYR A 183 -4.66 49.39 55.43
N GLY A 184 -3.41 49.03 55.73
CA GLY A 184 -3.07 47.78 56.43
C GLY A 184 -2.95 46.54 55.54
N VAL A 185 -3.18 46.65 54.23
CA VAL A 185 -2.94 45.58 53.25
C VAL A 185 -1.61 45.84 52.55
N VAL A 186 -0.77 44.81 52.47
CA VAL A 186 0.53 44.86 51.79
C VAL A 186 0.36 44.35 50.36
N TYR A 187 0.67 45.18 49.38
CA TYR A 187 0.64 44.86 47.96
C TYR A 187 2.07 44.72 47.43
N HIS A 188 2.39 43.58 46.85
CA HIS A 188 3.69 43.32 46.26
C HIS A 188 3.67 43.63 44.77
N ILE A 189 4.51 44.56 44.31
CA ILE A 189 4.57 44.96 42.90
C ILE A 189 5.42 43.97 42.10
N VAL A 190 4.85 43.45 41.02
CA VAL A 190 5.48 42.40 40.20
C VAL A 190 5.90 42.92 38.84
N ASP A 191 5.08 43.77 38.23
CA ASP A 191 5.26 44.20 36.86
C ASP A 191 4.70 45.61 36.67
N CYS A 192 5.11 46.30 35.62
CA CYS A 192 4.66 47.64 35.29
C CYS A 192 4.31 47.74 33.80
N ASP A 193 3.37 48.61 33.46
CA ASP A 193 3.01 48.87 32.07
C ASP A 193 4.19 49.42 31.25
N SER A 194 4.15 49.30 29.92
CA SER A 194 5.24 49.80 29.06
C SER A 194 5.40 51.31 29.19
N PHE A 195 4.29 52.04 29.25
CA PHE A 195 4.26 53.48 29.44
C PHE A 195 4.91 53.91 30.75
N THR A 196 4.65 53.18 31.85
CA THR A 196 5.22 53.55 33.15
C THR A 196 6.71 53.29 33.22
N ARG A 197 7.17 52.21 32.58
CA ARG A 197 8.59 51.91 32.43
C ARG A 197 9.33 53.05 31.72
N GLU A 198 8.78 53.53 30.59
CA GLU A 198 9.36 54.63 29.82
C GLU A 198 9.33 55.95 30.60
N TYR A 199 8.22 56.25 31.27
CA TYR A 199 8.08 57.45 32.09
C TYR A 199 9.11 57.47 33.22
N LEU A 200 9.22 56.40 33.99
CA LEU A 200 10.18 56.29 35.10
C LEU A 200 11.62 56.35 34.61
N HIS A 201 11.92 55.70 33.49
CA HIS A 201 13.22 55.79 32.84
C HIS A 201 13.57 57.23 32.42
N SER A 202 12.61 57.99 31.88
CA SER A 202 12.80 59.41 31.52
C SER A 202 13.08 60.30 32.74
N GLN A 203 12.54 59.92 33.92
CA GLN A 203 12.78 60.60 35.19
C GLN A 203 14.05 60.12 35.91
N GLY A 204 14.81 59.20 35.30
CA GLY A 204 16.08 58.69 35.83
C GLY A 204 15.94 57.51 36.80
N ILE A 205 14.78 56.86 36.88
CA ILE A 205 14.56 55.65 37.69
C ILE A 205 14.66 54.42 36.79
N VAL A 206 15.65 53.56 37.05
CA VAL A 206 15.78 52.25 36.39
C VAL A 206 14.95 51.24 37.16
N MET A 207 13.98 50.63 36.48
CA MET A 207 13.11 49.61 37.06
C MET A 207 13.80 48.25 37.11
N ASN A 208 13.45 47.44 38.11
CA ASN A 208 13.92 46.05 38.21
C ASN A 208 13.27 45.15 37.14
N ASP A 209 13.81 43.96 36.97
CA ASP A 209 13.23 42.93 36.10
C ASP A 209 11.88 42.46 36.65
N PRO A 210 10.90 42.13 35.77
CA PRO A 210 9.58 41.68 36.20
C PRO A 210 9.67 40.36 36.97
N GLU A 211 8.94 40.27 38.08
CA GLU A 211 8.86 39.06 38.88
C GLU A 211 7.73 38.13 38.41
N GLU A 212 7.75 36.87 38.82
CA GLU A 212 6.65 35.95 38.55
C GLU A 212 5.65 35.93 39.72
N ILE A 213 4.36 35.96 39.41
CA ILE A 213 3.31 35.85 40.42
C ILE A 213 3.32 34.41 40.96
N PRO A 214 3.41 34.19 42.28
CA PRO A 214 3.41 32.85 42.83
C PRO A 214 2.09 32.12 42.50
N PRO A 215 2.11 30.82 42.16
CA PRO A 215 0.89 30.07 41.87
C PRO A 215 0.08 29.85 43.15
N ASP A 216 -1.23 30.08 43.10
CA ASP A 216 -2.15 29.72 44.17
C ASP A 216 -2.69 28.27 43.99
N PRO A 217 -3.00 27.56 45.09
CA PRO A 217 -3.54 26.21 45.03
C PRO A 217 -4.83 26.11 44.20
N TYR A 218 -5.68 27.14 44.22
CA TYR A 218 -6.96 27.12 43.52
C TYR A 218 -6.81 27.24 41.99
N THR A 219 -6.01 28.20 41.50
CA THR A 219 -5.78 28.36 40.06
C THR A 219 -5.09 27.15 39.45
N SER A 220 -4.11 26.57 40.15
CA SER A 220 -3.39 25.37 39.66
C SER A 220 -4.33 24.16 39.49
N LEU A 221 -5.21 23.88 40.46
CA LEU A 221 -6.21 22.81 40.37
C LEU A 221 -7.22 23.06 39.24
N THR A 222 -7.60 24.32 39.02
CA THR A 222 -8.55 24.70 37.97
C THR A 222 -7.95 24.50 36.58
N GLN A 223 -6.69 24.91 36.38
CA GLN A 223 -5.97 24.69 35.12
C GLN A 223 -5.80 23.20 34.78
N LEU A 224 -5.61 22.34 35.79
CA LEU A 224 -5.53 20.89 35.58
C LEU A 224 -6.86 20.29 35.09
N LYS A 225 -8.00 20.82 35.54
CA LYS A 225 -9.34 20.38 35.12
C LYS A 225 -9.73 20.87 33.72
N ILE A 226 -9.23 22.03 33.30
CA ILE A 226 -9.57 22.66 32.01
C ILE A 226 -8.79 22.04 30.84
N LYS A 227 -7.81 21.14 31.08
CA LYS A 227 -7.11 20.47 29.98
C LYS A 227 -8.11 19.77 29.05
N PRO A 228 -8.28 20.23 27.80
CA PRO A 228 -9.19 19.60 26.88
C PRO A 228 -8.71 18.16 26.71
N HIS A 229 -9.61 17.20 26.90
CA HIS A 229 -9.33 15.82 26.52
C HIS A 229 -9.17 15.82 25.00
N SER A 230 -7.94 15.98 24.52
CA SER A 230 -7.60 15.83 23.12
C SER A 230 -7.78 14.37 22.77
N HIS A 231 -8.96 14.02 22.25
CA HIS A 231 -9.15 12.75 21.58
C HIS A 231 -8.43 12.84 20.25
N GLU A 232 -7.29 12.18 20.12
CA GLU A 232 -6.69 11.92 18.82
C GLU A 232 -7.65 10.99 18.06
N THR A 233 -8.50 11.57 17.23
CA THR A 233 -9.25 10.81 16.23
C THR A 233 -8.23 10.29 15.22
N LYS A 234 -7.92 8.99 15.30
CA LYS A 234 -7.24 8.30 14.21
C LYS A 234 -8.01 8.56 12.92
N VAL A 235 -7.32 8.69 11.80
CA VAL A 235 -7.96 8.74 10.47
C VAL A 235 -8.82 7.49 10.37
N ALA A 236 -10.14 7.66 10.41
CA ALA A 236 -11.06 6.55 10.31
C ALA A 236 -10.96 6.01 8.88
N ASP A 237 -10.52 4.77 8.71
CA ASP A 237 -10.68 4.07 7.44
C ASP A 237 -12.17 4.09 7.10
N ASP A 238 -12.52 4.83 6.05
CA ASP A 238 -13.90 5.02 5.64
C ASP A 238 -14.41 3.70 5.03
N LYS A 239 -14.89 2.82 5.91
CA LYS A 239 -15.42 1.49 5.57
C LYS A 239 -16.52 1.60 4.51
N PHE A 240 -17.31 2.67 4.55
CA PHE A 240 -18.35 2.94 3.58
C PHE A 240 -17.77 3.26 2.20
N LYS A 241 -16.75 4.12 2.14
CA LYS A 241 -16.04 4.40 0.88
C LYS A 241 -15.47 3.13 0.25
N ARG A 242 -14.79 2.29 1.04
CA ARG A 242 -14.28 0.98 0.56
C ARG A 242 -15.39 0.09 0.01
N PHE A 243 -16.53 0.03 0.70
CA PHE A 243 -17.68 -0.71 0.22
C PHE A 243 -18.13 -0.20 -1.15
N LEU A 244 -18.31 1.12 -1.34
CA LEU A 244 -18.74 1.68 -2.63
C LEU A 244 -17.76 1.40 -3.77
N GLU A 245 -16.45 1.42 -3.51
CA GLU A 245 -15.42 1.19 -4.54
C GLU A 245 -15.29 -0.27 -4.95
N TYR A 246 -15.50 -1.19 -4.00
CA TYR A 246 -15.20 -2.61 -4.15
C TYR A 246 -16.43 -3.52 -4.07
N ASP A 247 -17.64 -2.97 -3.98
CA ASP A 247 -18.86 -3.75 -4.03
C ASP A 247 -18.95 -4.56 -5.34
N GLY A 248 -19.33 -5.83 -5.23
CA GLY A 248 -19.33 -6.79 -6.34
C GLY A 248 -17.94 -7.23 -6.84
N LYS A 249 -16.82 -6.67 -6.35
CA LYS A 249 -15.46 -7.09 -6.74
C LYS A 249 -14.93 -8.15 -5.78
N VAL A 250 -14.90 -9.40 -6.24
CA VAL A 250 -14.45 -10.55 -5.45
C VAL A 250 -13.30 -11.24 -6.17
N LEU A 251 -12.23 -11.52 -5.43
CA LEU A 251 -11.12 -12.29 -5.97
C LEU A 251 -11.37 -13.78 -5.74
N ARG A 252 -11.40 -14.56 -6.81
CA ARG A 252 -11.60 -16.01 -6.79
C ARG A 252 -10.30 -16.75 -7.10
N PHE A 253 -9.91 -17.63 -6.18
CA PHE A 253 -8.74 -18.50 -6.32
C PHE A 253 -9.15 -19.97 -6.25
N PHE A 254 -8.44 -20.81 -6.99
CA PHE A 254 -8.60 -22.26 -6.94
C PHE A 254 -7.45 -22.85 -6.13
N ALA A 255 -7.81 -23.58 -5.07
CA ALA A 255 -6.87 -24.18 -4.16
C ALA A 255 -7.12 -25.66 -3.98
N VAL A 256 -6.09 -26.41 -3.62
CA VAL A 256 -6.21 -27.78 -3.17
C VAL A 256 -5.76 -27.89 -1.72
N TYR A 257 -6.50 -28.69 -0.96
CA TYR A 257 -6.19 -29.05 0.41
C TYR A 257 -5.86 -30.53 0.48
N GLU A 258 -4.68 -30.86 1.02
CA GLU A 258 -4.31 -32.24 1.33
C GLU A 258 -4.91 -32.59 2.69
N ASP A 259 -5.89 -33.50 2.68
CA ASP A 259 -6.54 -33.90 3.91
C ASP A 259 -5.72 -34.97 4.65
N PRO A 260 -5.22 -34.69 5.87
CA PRO A 260 -4.37 -35.63 6.60
C PRO A 260 -5.13 -36.87 7.08
N ASP A 261 -6.45 -36.76 7.27
CA ASP A 261 -7.28 -37.84 7.80
C ASP A 261 -7.66 -38.87 6.71
N SER A 262 -7.53 -38.49 5.44
CA SER A 262 -7.78 -39.40 4.32
C SER A 262 -6.62 -40.38 4.15
N LYS A 263 -6.90 -41.69 4.29
CA LYS A 263 -5.90 -42.78 4.14
C LYS A 263 -5.09 -42.72 2.84
N GLY A 264 -5.63 -42.08 1.79
CA GLY A 264 -4.99 -41.93 0.47
C GLY A 264 -4.36 -40.57 0.19
N ARG A 265 -4.30 -39.65 1.18
CA ARG A 265 -3.89 -38.25 0.99
C ARG A 265 -4.52 -37.63 -0.25
N GLU A 266 -5.85 -37.65 -0.26
CA GLU A 266 -6.63 -37.12 -1.35
C GLU A 266 -6.51 -35.58 -1.41
N LEU A 267 -6.24 -35.07 -2.61
CA LEU A 267 -6.20 -33.62 -2.85
C LEU A 267 -7.62 -33.14 -3.11
N ARG A 268 -8.15 -32.36 -2.17
CA ARG A 268 -9.51 -31.84 -2.23
C ARG A 268 -9.52 -30.43 -2.85
N PRO A 269 -10.13 -30.22 -4.02
CA PRO A 269 -10.24 -28.90 -4.62
C PRO A 269 -11.24 -28.04 -3.84
N HIS A 270 -10.87 -26.78 -3.60
CA HIS A 270 -11.66 -25.76 -2.93
C HIS A 270 -11.56 -24.45 -3.69
N ILE A 271 -12.58 -23.61 -3.57
CA ILE A 271 -12.60 -22.26 -4.13
C ILE A 271 -12.49 -21.27 -2.97
N ILE A 272 -11.51 -20.38 -3.04
CA ILE A 272 -11.30 -19.32 -2.05
C ILE A 272 -11.80 -18.01 -2.65
N TYR A 273 -12.71 -17.34 -1.95
CA TYR A 273 -13.19 -16.01 -2.27
C TYR A 273 -12.58 -15.00 -1.31
N TYR A 274 -11.97 -13.95 -1.84
CA TYR A 274 -11.50 -12.79 -1.08
C TYR A 274 -12.33 -11.56 -1.46
N TYR A 275 -13.05 -11.01 -0.49
CA TYR A 275 -13.90 -9.84 -0.67
C TYR A 275 -13.11 -8.56 -0.39
N LEU A 276 -12.89 -7.77 -1.44
CA LEU A 276 -12.13 -6.51 -1.35
C LEU A 276 -12.83 -5.44 -0.49
N ALA A 277 -14.16 -5.46 -0.43
CA ALA A 277 -14.94 -4.50 0.38
C ALA A 277 -14.62 -4.60 1.88
N ASP A 278 -14.48 -5.84 2.40
CA ASP A 278 -14.41 -6.12 3.83
C ASP A 278 -13.08 -6.76 4.30
N ASP A 279 -12.17 -7.08 3.36
CA ASP A 279 -10.97 -7.92 3.59
C ASP A 279 -11.30 -9.25 4.29
N THR A 280 -12.37 -9.88 3.83
CA THR A 280 -12.85 -11.16 4.37
C THR A 280 -12.66 -12.28 3.37
N VAL A 281 -12.46 -13.48 3.91
CA VAL A 281 -12.21 -14.70 3.15
C VAL A 281 -13.34 -15.68 3.40
N GLU A 282 -13.80 -16.31 2.33
CA GLU A 282 -14.78 -17.40 2.34
C GLU A 282 -14.19 -18.57 1.56
N VAL A 283 -14.38 -19.79 2.07
CA VAL A 283 -13.85 -21.00 1.43
C VAL A 283 -15.01 -21.94 1.12
N GLN A 284 -15.21 -22.20 -0.16
CA GLN A 284 -16.21 -23.08 -0.69
C GLN A 284 -15.58 -24.43 -1.05
N ASP A 285 -16.28 -25.52 -0.75
CA ASP A 285 -15.86 -26.86 -1.17
C ASP A 285 -16.29 -27.11 -2.63
N TYR A 286 -15.45 -27.74 -3.45
CA TYR A 286 -15.79 -28.03 -4.85
C TYR A 286 -16.47 -29.40 -4.96
N TYR A 287 -17.80 -29.38 -5.07
CA TYR A 287 -18.60 -30.59 -5.15
C TYR A 287 -18.49 -31.29 -6.52
N ARG A 288 -18.13 -32.58 -6.51
CA ARG A 288 -18.17 -33.48 -7.67
C ARG A 288 -19.25 -34.53 -7.49
N LYS A 289 -19.90 -34.92 -8.58
CA LYS A 289 -20.85 -36.06 -8.60
C LYS A 289 -20.10 -37.34 -8.20
N ASN A 290 -20.78 -38.21 -7.45
CA ASN A 290 -20.25 -39.50 -6.98
C ASN A 290 -18.98 -39.40 -6.11
N ASN A 291 -18.81 -38.31 -5.36
CA ASN A 291 -17.67 -38.14 -4.44
C ASN A 291 -17.84 -38.87 -3.09
N GLY A 292 -19.03 -39.45 -2.82
CA GLY A 292 -19.29 -40.18 -1.56
C GLY A 292 -19.30 -39.31 -0.30
N ARG A 293 -19.41 -37.99 -0.44
CA ARG A 293 -19.52 -37.02 0.66
C ARG A 293 -20.84 -36.29 0.64
N ASP A 294 -21.29 -35.87 1.81
CA ASP A 294 -22.46 -35.01 1.96
C ASP A 294 -22.21 -33.65 1.28
N PRO A 295 -23.11 -33.16 0.41
CA PRO A 295 -22.96 -31.87 -0.26
C PRO A 295 -23.09 -30.69 0.71
N PHE A 296 -22.01 -30.37 1.42
CA PHE A 296 -21.86 -29.10 2.13
C PHE A 296 -21.17 -28.07 1.24
N PRO A 297 -21.80 -26.93 0.92
CA PRO A 297 -21.23 -25.96 0.01
C PRO A 297 -20.05 -25.19 0.62
N LEU A 298 -20.07 -24.90 1.93
CA LEU A 298 -19.09 -24.04 2.58
C LEU A 298 -18.20 -24.83 3.54
N LEU A 299 -16.89 -24.64 3.38
CA LEU A 299 -15.90 -25.09 4.36
C LEU A 299 -15.67 -24.02 5.43
N LEU A 300 -15.62 -22.75 5.02
CA LEU A 300 -15.40 -21.61 5.90
C LEU A 300 -16.36 -20.48 5.52
N ARG A 301 -17.17 -20.04 6.50
CA ARG A 301 -18.02 -18.85 6.36
C ARG A 301 -17.15 -17.59 6.28
N LYS A 302 -17.61 -16.61 5.48
CA LYS A 302 -17.01 -15.26 5.34
C LYS A 302 -16.54 -14.70 6.68
N MET A 303 -15.22 -14.56 6.87
CA MET A 303 -14.59 -13.99 8.06
C MET A 303 -13.27 -13.31 7.73
N LYS A 304 -12.80 -12.38 8.57
CA LYS A 304 -11.44 -11.84 8.45
C LYS A 304 -10.45 -12.91 8.90
N LEU A 305 -9.52 -13.29 8.03
CA LEU A 305 -8.63 -14.41 8.26
C LEU A 305 -7.36 -13.94 8.98
N PRO A 306 -7.07 -14.40 10.21
CA PRO A 306 -5.87 -14.02 10.94
C PRO A 306 -4.68 -14.86 10.47
N LYS A 307 -3.49 -14.26 10.35
CA LYS A 307 -2.25 -14.99 10.03
C LYS A 307 -1.88 -15.94 11.18
N ASP A 308 -1.93 -15.42 12.40
CA ASP A 308 -1.65 -16.18 13.62
C ASP A 308 -2.94 -16.60 14.33
N TRP A 309 -3.53 -17.70 13.87
CA TRP A 309 -4.77 -18.21 14.47
C TRP A 309 -4.60 -18.65 15.95
N LYS A 310 -3.38 -19.02 16.37
CA LYS A 310 -3.06 -19.42 17.75
C LYS A 310 -3.02 -18.25 18.74
N ALA A 311 -2.81 -17.03 18.25
CA ALA A 311 -2.71 -15.83 19.08
C ALA A 311 -4.09 -15.30 19.53
N LEU A 312 -5.18 -15.87 19.01
CA LEU A 312 -6.54 -15.54 19.40
C LEU A 312 -6.82 -16.13 20.80
N SER A 313 -7.02 -15.28 21.80
CA SER A 313 -7.39 -15.72 23.16
C SER A 313 -8.76 -16.39 23.15
N VAL A 314 -8.85 -17.61 23.70
CA VAL A 314 -10.05 -18.47 23.74
C VAL A 314 -11.15 -17.90 24.66
N ASP A 315 -10.83 -16.92 25.51
CA ASP A 315 -11.66 -16.50 26.64
C ASP A 315 -12.86 -15.60 26.30
N PHE A 316 -13.05 -15.20 25.04
CA PHE A 316 -14.11 -14.25 24.68
C PHE A 316 -15.13 -14.85 23.70
N PRO A 317 -16.43 -14.89 24.06
CA PRO A 317 -17.50 -15.30 23.17
C PRO A 317 -17.52 -14.44 21.90
N SER A 318 -17.72 -15.09 20.75
CA SER A 318 -17.79 -14.50 19.40
C SER A 318 -18.90 -13.47 19.19
N VAL A 319 -19.74 -13.20 20.20
CA VAL A 319 -20.81 -12.19 20.21
C VAL A 319 -20.27 -10.78 20.43
N ALA A 320 -19.13 -10.60 21.11
CA ALA A 320 -18.54 -9.29 21.37
C ALA A 320 -17.51 -8.91 20.29
N MET A 321 -18.01 -8.55 19.10
CA MET A 321 -17.22 -8.33 17.89
C MET A 321 -16.24 -7.13 17.96
N GLU A 322 -16.42 -6.23 18.94
CA GLU A 322 -15.67 -4.96 19.05
C GLU A 322 -14.31 -5.08 19.76
N VAL A 323 -14.01 -6.20 20.41
CA VAL A 323 -12.75 -6.36 21.19
C VAL A 323 -11.66 -7.11 20.40
N LEU A 324 -12.03 -7.87 19.36
CA LEU A 324 -11.07 -8.69 18.60
C LEU A 324 -10.10 -7.86 17.74
N GLU A 325 -10.53 -6.69 17.26
CA GLU A 325 -9.68 -5.81 16.44
C GLU A 325 -8.46 -5.26 17.19
N ARG A 326 -8.47 -5.28 18.54
CA ARG A 326 -7.34 -4.78 19.36
C ARG A 326 -6.24 -5.82 19.61
N LYS A 327 -6.44 -7.10 19.27
CA LYS A 327 -5.50 -8.19 19.61
C LYS A 327 -5.01 -9.07 18.45
N ALA A 328 -5.59 -8.98 17.25
CA ALA A 328 -5.08 -9.72 16.11
C ALA A 328 -3.81 -9.04 15.56
N THR A 329 -2.68 -9.74 15.63
CA THR A 329 -1.33 -9.22 15.30
C THR A 329 -1.15 -8.94 13.80
N SER A 330 -1.90 -9.64 12.92
CA SER A 330 -1.97 -9.37 11.48
C SER A 330 -3.08 -10.19 10.79
N TYR A 331 -3.73 -9.60 9.79
CA TYR A 331 -4.72 -10.26 8.93
C TYR A 331 -4.17 -10.51 7.53
N TYR A 332 -4.68 -11.53 6.84
CA TYR A 332 -4.36 -11.76 5.44
C TYR A 332 -4.94 -10.64 4.57
N THR A 333 -4.12 -10.17 3.64
CA THR A 333 -4.49 -9.16 2.63
C THR A 333 -4.50 -9.82 1.25
N ALA A 334 -5.14 -9.21 0.26
CA ALA A 334 -5.14 -9.69 -1.13
C ALA A 334 -3.73 -10.04 -1.66
N LYS A 335 -2.69 -9.31 -1.26
CA LYS A 335 -1.28 -9.53 -1.67
C LYS A 335 -0.72 -10.89 -1.24
N ASP A 336 -1.25 -11.48 -0.17
CA ASP A 336 -0.77 -12.76 0.35
C ASP A 336 -1.27 -13.96 -0.50
N PHE A 337 -2.23 -13.74 -1.41
CA PHE A 337 -2.82 -14.78 -2.25
C PHE A 337 -2.12 -14.84 -3.62
N LEU A 338 -1.05 -15.65 -3.71
CA LEU A 338 -0.29 -15.86 -4.93
C LEU A 338 -0.44 -17.30 -5.45
N VAL A 339 -0.49 -17.44 -6.77
CA VAL A 339 -0.53 -18.75 -7.44
C VAL A 339 0.80 -19.49 -7.21
N GLY A 340 0.72 -20.71 -6.69
CA GLY A 340 1.84 -21.56 -6.32
C GLY A 340 2.29 -21.47 -4.87
N GLU A 341 1.75 -20.52 -4.10
CA GLU A 341 2.05 -20.39 -2.66
C GLU A 341 1.08 -21.21 -1.80
N ILE A 342 1.52 -21.51 -0.58
CA ILE A 342 0.73 -22.23 0.42
C ILE A 342 0.17 -21.23 1.43
N ILE A 343 -1.14 -21.26 1.64
CA ILE A 343 -1.83 -20.43 2.63
C ILE A 343 -2.29 -21.28 3.80
N PHE A 344 -2.14 -20.74 5.01
CA PHE A 344 -2.63 -21.35 6.23
C PHE A 344 -3.99 -20.76 6.63
N ILE A 345 -5.04 -21.58 6.49
CA ILE A 345 -6.40 -21.24 6.89
C ILE A 345 -6.73 -22.01 8.17
N LEU A 346 -6.71 -21.33 9.32
CA LEU A 346 -6.99 -21.92 10.65
C LEU A 346 -6.21 -23.24 10.93
N GLY A 347 -4.94 -23.28 10.50
CA GLY A 347 -4.06 -24.44 10.66
C GLY A 347 -4.10 -25.47 9.51
N ARG A 348 -4.99 -25.31 8.53
CA ARG A 348 -5.04 -26.14 7.31
C ARG A 348 -4.21 -25.51 6.19
N ARG A 349 -3.47 -26.33 5.45
CA ARG A 349 -2.57 -25.92 4.36
C ARG A 349 -3.28 -25.98 3.00
N PHE A 350 -3.49 -24.83 2.37
CA PHE A 350 -4.09 -24.74 1.04
C PHE A 350 -3.03 -24.34 0.03
N LEU A 351 -2.82 -25.15 -1.00
CA LEU A 351 -1.98 -24.79 -2.15
C LEU A 351 -2.87 -24.12 -3.20
N ILE A 352 -2.61 -22.85 -3.51
CA ILE A 352 -3.29 -22.16 -4.60
C ILE A 352 -2.63 -22.57 -5.91
N TYR A 353 -3.40 -23.14 -6.83
CA TYR A 353 -2.85 -23.62 -8.11
C TYR A 353 -3.34 -22.80 -9.30
N ASP A 354 -4.46 -22.09 -9.18
CA ASP A 354 -4.99 -21.24 -10.25
C ASP A 354 -5.79 -20.05 -9.68
N ALA A 355 -6.02 -19.04 -10.50
CA ALA A 355 -6.70 -17.81 -10.16
C ALA A 355 -7.53 -17.30 -11.35
N ASP A 356 -8.68 -16.69 -11.06
CA ASP A 356 -9.63 -16.26 -12.08
C ASP A 356 -9.11 -15.11 -12.95
N GLU A 357 -9.66 -14.93 -14.14
CA GLU A 357 -9.18 -13.89 -15.07
C GLU A 357 -9.31 -12.48 -14.47
N PHE A 358 -10.42 -12.20 -13.77
CA PHE A 358 -10.62 -10.96 -13.04
C PHE A 358 -9.53 -10.73 -11.99
N THR A 359 -9.15 -11.77 -11.25
CA THR A 359 -8.10 -11.66 -10.23
C THR A 359 -6.75 -11.36 -10.85
N ARG A 360 -6.41 -12.02 -11.96
CA ARG A 360 -5.16 -11.76 -12.68
C ARG A 360 -5.07 -10.31 -13.16
N LYS A 361 -6.17 -9.74 -13.65
CA LYS A 361 -6.27 -8.32 -14.03
C LYS A 361 -6.10 -7.39 -12.82
N TYR A 362 -6.83 -7.67 -11.73
CA TYR A 362 -6.74 -6.89 -10.49
C TYR A 362 -5.31 -6.84 -9.92
N PHE A 363 -4.62 -7.99 -9.86
CA PHE A 363 -3.25 -8.05 -9.36
C PHE A 363 -2.28 -7.29 -10.27
N LYS A 364 -2.47 -7.35 -11.59
CA LYS A 364 -1.63 -6.66 -12.56
C LYS A 364 -1.83 -5.14 -12.53
N GLU A 365 -3.07 -4.66 -12.46
CA GLU A 365 -3.40 -3.23 -12.58
C GLU A 365 -3.26 -2.47 -11.25
N ILE A 366 -3.73 -3.06 -10.14
CA ILE A 366 -3.82 -2.35 -8.85
C ILE A 366 -2.63 -2.68 -7.96
N LEU A 367 -2.24 -3.96 -7.91
CA LEU A 367 -1.14 -4.41 -7.06
C LEU A 367 0.22 -4.38 -7.77
N ASN A 368 0.25 -4.22 -9.10
CA ASN A 368 1.44 -4.33 -9.96
C ASN A 368 2.19 -5.67 -9.79
N ILE A 369 1.45 -6.75 -9.52
CA ILE A 369 1.97 -8.10 -9.34
C ILE A 369 1.46 -8.98 -10.49
N THR A 370 2.38 -9.57 -11.26
CA THR A 370 2.01 -10.57 -12.27
C THR A 370 1.91 -11.95 -11.63
N GLN A 371 0.71 -12.55 -11.64
CA GLN A 371 0.51 -13.91 -11.12
C GLN A 371 1.10 -14.97 -12.06
N LYS A 372 1.55 -16.10 -11.49
CA LYS A 372 2.03 -17.28 -12.25
C LYS A 372 0.89 -17.98 -12.97
N ASP A 373 1.22 -18.76 -14.00
CA ASP A 373 0.26 -19.58 -14.74
C ASP A 373 -0.31 -20.73 -13.89
N ALA A 374 -1.41 -21.33 -14.35
CA ALA A 374 -2.08 -22.42 -13.66
C ALA A 374 -1.17 -23.64 -13.53
N ILE A 375 -1.09 -24.19 -12.32
CA ILE A 375 -0.28 -25.37 -12.01
C ILE A 375 -1.16 -26.62 -12.16
N ASP A 376 -0.68 -27.62 -12.91
CA ASP A 376 -1.37 -28.90 -13.02
C ASP A 376 -1.16 -29.74 -11.74
N VAL A 377 -2.25 -29.96 -11.01
CA VAL A 377 -2.29 -30.74 -9.76
C VAL A 377 -2.78 -32.18 -10.01
N SER A 378 -3.10 -32.53 -11.26
CA SER A 378 -3.65 -33.84 -11.60
C SER A 378 -2.59 -34.95 -11.47
N LYS A 379 -2.94 -36.03 -10.76
CA LYS A 379 -2.12 -37.24 -10.75
C LYS A 379 -2.30 -37.96 -12.09
N LYS A 380 -1.25 -37.99 -12.93
CA LYS A 380 -1.23 -38.81 -14.14
C LYS A 380 -1.31 -40.28 -13.73
N MET A 381 -2.41 -40.94 -14.03
CA MET A 381 -2.53 -42.38 -13.84
C MET A 381 -1.63 -43.08 -14.86
N PRO A 382 -0.88 -44.13 -14.45
CA PRO A 382 -0.14 -44.94 -15.41
C PRO A 382 -1.14 -45.55 -16.42
N PRO A 383 -0.74 -45.71 -17.69
CA PRO A 383 -1.59 -46.40 -18.64
C PRO A 383 -1.89 -47.81 -18.13
N PRO A 384 -3.08 -48.35 -18.41
CA PRO A 384 -3.40 -49.72 -18.05
C PRO A 384 -2.37 -50.66 -18.69
N LEU A 385 -1.91 -51.64 -17.93
CA LEU A 385 -1.01 -52.68 -18.44
C LEU A 385 -1.77 -53.45 -19.53
N VAL A 386 -1.24 -53.44 -20.76
CA VAL A 386 -1.77 -54.24 -21.87
C VAL A 386 -1.20 -55.65 -21.74
N ALA A 387 -2.07 -56.64 -21.61
CA ALA A 387 -1.64 -58.04 -21.59
C ALA A 387 -1.04 -58.42 -22.96
N PRO A 388 0.12 -59.10 -23.01
CA PRO A 388 0.67 -59.59 -24.26
C PRO A 388 -0.27 -60.63 -24.89
N VAL A 389 -0.33 -60.65 -26.23
CA VAL A 389 -1.03 -61.69 -26.98
C VAL A 389 -0.33 -63.03 -26.71
N PRO A 390 -1.06 -64.12 -26.43
CA PRO A 390 -0.46 -65.44 -26.24
C PRO A 390 0.25 -65.91 -27.53
N PRO A 391 1.32 -66.72 -27.41
CA PRO A 391 2.01 -67.29 -28.57
C PRO A 391 1.09 -68.22 -29.36
N TYR A 392 1.36 -68.34 -30.65
CA TYR A 392 0.64 -69.16 -31.61
C TYR A 392 0.79 -70.65 -31.30
N PHE A 393 -0.34 -71.35 -31.24
CA PHE A 393 -0.42 -72.75 -30.80
C PHE A 393 -0.04 -73.77 -31.89
N GLY A 394 0.21 -73.35 -33.12
CA GLY A 394 0.58 -74.23 -34.24
C GLY A 394 -0.59 -74.83 -35.03
N PHE A 395 -1.84 -74.52 -34.64
CA PHE A 395 -3.04 -74.96 -35.34
C PHE A 395 -3.70 -73.82 -36.12
N GLY A 396 -4.07 -74.08 -37.37
CA GLY A 396 -4.72 -73.10 -38.24
C GLY A 396 -3.73 -72.14 -38.89
N SER A 397 -4.15 -70.89 -39.10
CA SER A 397 -3.24 -69.81 -39.49
C SER A 397 -3.00 -68.89 -38.29
N PRO A 398 -1.83 -68.23 -38.17
CA PRO A 398 -1.56 -67.34 -37.06
C PRO A 398 -2.51 -66.15 -37.02
N GLU A 399 -2.94 -65.66 -38.19
CA GLU A 399 -3.92 -64.57 -38.30
C GLU A 399 -5.30 -64.99 -37.78
N ASP A 400 -5.70 -66.25 -38.01
CA ASP A 400 -6.96 -66.82 -37.52
C ASP A 400 -6.91 -67.07 -36.00
N SER A 401 -5.78 -67.59 -35.50
CA SER A 401 -5.55 -67.82 -34.07
C SER A 401 -5.48 -66.53 -33.26
N LEU A 402 -4.86 -65.49 -33.82
CA LEU A 402 -4.81 -64.17 -33.19
C LEU A 402 -6.21 -63.62 -32.98
N GLN A 403 -7.14 -63.80 -33.92
CA GLN A 403 -8.53 -63.39 -33.74
C GLN A 403 -9.22 -64.10 -32.57
N SER A 404 -8.88 -65.35 -32.29
CA SER A 404 -9.37 -66.10 -31.13
C SER A 404 -8.90 -65.51 -29.81
N SER A 405 -7.70 -64.92 -29.77
CA SER A 405 -7.18 -64.23 -28.58
C SER A 405 -7.85 -62.86 -28.35
N LEU A 406 -8.30 -62.21 -29.43
CA LEU A 406 -8.86 -60.86 -29.38
C LEU A 406 -10.34 -60.82 -29.01
N THR A 407 -11.12 -61.85 -29.34
CA THR A 407 -12.59 -61.82 -29.20
C THR A 407 -13.14 -63.14 -28.72
N VAL A 408 -13.92 -63.12 -27.64
CA VAL A 408 -14.50 -64.32 -27.01
C VAL A 408 -15.67 -64.92 -27.81
N THR A 409 -16.46 -64.09 -28.49
CA THR A 409 -17.80 -64.50 -28.97
C THR A 409 -17.92 -64.65 -30.49
N THR A 410 -17.08 -63.98 -31.28
CA THR A 410 -17.17 -64.06 -32.75
C THR A 410 -15.77 -64.16 -33.35
N LEU A 411 -15.43 -65.36 -33.80
CA LEU A 411 -14.29 -65.59 -34.68
C LEU A 411 -14.66 -65.00 -36.03
N LYS A 412 -14.13 -63.81 -36.31
CA LYS A 412 -14.25 -63.19 -37.63
C LYS A 412 -13.18 -63.80 -38.51
N PRO A 413 -13.52 -64.27 -39.71
CA PRO A 413 -12.49 -64.77 -40.62
C PRO A 413 -11.46 -63.66 -40.90
N PRO A 414 -10.17 -64.01 -41.01
CA PRO A 414 -9.13 -63.01 -41.28
C PRO A 414 -9.44 -62.27 -42.58
N LYS A 415 -9.38 -60.94 -42.52
CA LYS A 415 -9.67 -60.10 -43.68
C LYS A 415 -8.51 -60.18 -44.65
N LYS A 416 -8.78 -60.64 -45.87
CA LYS A 416 -7.81 -60.59 -46.98
C LYS A 416 -7.72 -59.16 -47.51
N ASN A 417 -6.54 -58.78 -48.02
CA ASN A 417 -6.35 -57.52 -48.73
C ASN A 417 -7.07 -57.55 -50.09
N VAL A 418 -8.37 -57.21 -50.08
CA VAL A 418 -9.24 -57.25 -51.26
C VAL A 418 -8.68 -56.39 -52.40
N VAL A 419 -8.12 -55.22 -52.07
CA VAL A 419 -7.52 -54.31 -53.05
C VAL A 419 -6.38 -54.97 -53.81
N GLN A 420 -5.45 -55.60 -53.09
CA GLN A 420 -4.32 -56.31 -53.69
C GLN A 420 -4.79 -57.46 -54.58
N TYR A 421 -5.78 -58.23 -54.10
CA TYR A 421 -6.35 -59.34 -54.86
C TYR A 421 -6.95 -58.88 -56.19
N VAL A 422 -7.81 -57.86 -56.17
CA VAL A 422 -8.53 -57.37 -57.37
C VAL A 422 -7.57 -56.76 -58.39
N VAL A 423 -6.60 -55.95 -57.95
CA VAL A 423 -5.66 -55.27 -58.86
C VAL A 423 -4.68 -56.25 -59.52
N ASN A 424 -4.34 -57.33 -58.82
CA ASN A 424 -3.32 -58.28 -59.26
C ASN A 424 -3.86 -59.63 -59.73
N ILE A 425 -5.18 -59.76 -59.87
CA ILE A 425 -5.80 -61.00 -60.34
C ILE A 425 -5.27 -61.36 -61.73
N GLY A 426 -4.84 -62.62 -61.90
CA GLY A 426 -4.25 -63.13 -63.14
C GLY A 426 -2.83 -62.65 -63.43
N LYS A 427 -2.22 -61.82 -62.58
CA LYS A 427 -0.81 -61.42 -62.73
C LYS A 427 0.11 -62.41 -62.02
N HIS A 428 0.95 -63.09 -62.79
CA HIS A 428 1.92 -64.07 -62.30
C HIS A 428 3.33 -63.71 -62.75
N LEU A 429 4.29 -63.71 -61.83
CA LEU A 429 5.71 -63.64 -62.17
C LEU A 429 6.22 -65.07 -62.42
N ARG A 430 6.76 -65.33 -63.60
CA ARG A 430 7.21 -66.66 -64.02
C ARG A 430 8.72 -66.65 -64.26
N TYR A 431 9.41 -67.60 -63.64
CA TYR A 431 10.85 -67.77 -63.74
C TYR A 431 11.17 -69.23 -64.06
N GLU A 432 12.15 -69.46 -64.92
CA GLU A 432 12.78 -70.77 -65.04
C GLU A 432 13.73 -70.93 -63.85
N ALA A 433 13.52 -71.98 -63.05
CA ALA A 433 14.29 -72.27 -61.86
C ALA A 433 14.92 -73.66 -61.98
N VAL A 434 16.13 -73.79 -61.46
CA VAL A 434 16.84 -75.06 -61.29
C VAL A 434 16.93 -75.34 -59.80
N MET A 435 16.72 -76.59 -59.41
CA MET A 435 16.83 -77.00 -58.02
C MET A 435 18.31 -77.17 -57.65
N ASP A 436 18.66 -76.77 -56.43
CA ASP A 436 19.93 -77.19 -55.84
C ASP A 436 19.78 -78.65 -55.38
N TRP A 437 20.39 -79.56 -56.12
CA TRP A 437 20.13 -80.99 -56.03
C TRP A 437 20.95 -81.63 -54.91
N VAL A 438 20.28 -82.43 -54.08
CA VAL A 438 20.95 -83.31 -53.10
C VAL A 438 21.19 -84.69 -53.71
N HIS A 439 20.26 -85.14 -54.56
CA HIS A 439 20.36 -86.41 -55.28
C HIS A 439 20.83 -86.18 -56.73
N PRO A 440 21.74 -87.01 -57.26
CA PRO A 440 22.30 -86.83 -58.60
C PRO A 440 21.26 -86.95 -59.72
N GLU A 441 20.13 -87.60 -59.46
CA GLU A 441 19.03 -87.78 -60.40
C GLU A 441 18.25 -86.47 -60.69
N ASP A 442 18.32 -85.50 -59.78
CA ASP A 442 17.57 -84.24 -59.91
C ASP A 442 18.32 -83.13 -60.66
N LYS A 443 19.59 -83.38 -61.04
CA LYS A 443 20.51 -82.37 -61.59
C LYS A 443 19.99 -81.65 -62.84
N ASP A 444 19.33 -82.37 -63.73
CA ASP A 444 18.88 -81.85 -65.03
C ASP A 444 17.41 -81.39 -65.02
N ARG A 445 16.73 -81.45 -63.86
CA ARG A 445 15.31 -81.09 -63.74
C ARG A 445 15.13 -79.58 -63.76
N LYS A 446 14.26 -79.13 -64.67
CA LYS A 446 13.91 -77.72 -64.84
C LYS A 446 12.51 -77.45 -64.34
N PHE A 447 12.35 -76.40 -63.55
CA PHE A 447 11.09 -76.02 -62.96
C PHE A 447 10.65 -74.65 -63.47
N MET A 448 9.35 -74.49 -63.60
CA MET A 448 8.69 -73.21 -63.79
C MET A 448 8.19 -72.74 -62.45
N PHE A 449 8.84 -71.73 -61.91
CA PHE A 449 8.46 -71.05 -60.68
C PHE A 449 7.48 -69.94 -61.03
N SER A 450 6.28 -69.98 -60.46
CA SER A 450 5.23 -69.00 -60.71
C SER A 450 4.75 -68.41 -59.39
N TYR A 451 4.95 -67.11 -59.21
CA TYR A 451 4.50 -66.34 -58.05
C TYR A 451 3.21 -65.57 -58.41
N SER A 452 2.14 -65.79 -57.66
CA SER A 452 0.89 -65.02 -57.81
C SER A 452 0.96 -63.71 -57.03
N LEU A 453 0.77 -62.58 -57.72
CA LEU A 453 0.75 -61.25 -57.09
C LEU A 453 -0.55 -60.95 -56.32
N SER A 454 -1.63 -61.72 -56.57
CA SER A 454 -2.94 -61.55 -55.91
C SER A 454 -2.96 -62.15 -54.51
N ASP A 455 -2.46 -63.38 -54.39
CA ASP A 455 -2.51 -64.17 -53.17
C ASP A 455 -1.13 -64.39 -52.55
N CYS A 456 -0.06 -63.81 -53.08
CA CYS A 456 1.32 -64.02 -52.62
C CYS A 456 1.70 -65.52 -52.51
N SER A 457 1.12 -66.35 -53.37
CA SER A 457 1.33 -67.80 -53.36
C SER A 457 2.31 -68.24 -54.43
N ILE A 458 3.05 -69.29 -54.13
CA ILE A 458 4.07 -69.85 -55.02
C ILE A 458 3.56 -71.18 -55.56
N THR A 459 3.64 -71.36 -56.88
CA THR A 459 3.41 -72.62 -57.58
C THR A 459 4.68 -73.01 -58.32
N ILE A 460 5.11 -74.26 -58.16
CA ILE A 460 6.25 -74.81 -58.89
C ILE A 460 5.76 -75.96 -59.74
N THR A 461 5.97 -75.88 -61.05
CA THR A 461 5.59 -76.92 -62.01
C THR A 461 6.80 -77.39 -62.78
N GLU A 462 6.94 -78.70 -63.00
CA GLU A 462 8.05 -79.23 -63.76
C GLU A 462 7.87 -78.97 -65.26
N ILE A 463 8.95 -78.52 -65.93
CA ILE A 463 8.97 -78.32 -67.37
C ILE A 463 9.20 -79.68 -68.04
N PRO A 464 8.35 -80.12 -68.97
CA PRO A 464 8.52 -81.41 -69.63
C PRO A 464 9.80 -81.44 -70.46
N GLN A 465 10.61 -82.48 -70.25
CA GLN A 465 11.83 -82.74 -71.01
C GLN A 465 11.72 -84.11 -71.69
N HIS A 466 12.16 -84.21 -72.95
CA HIS A 466 12.17 -85.47 -73.67
C HIS A 466 13.23 -86.42 -73.07
N ASN A 467 12.90 -87.71 -72.91
CA ASN A 467 13.77 -88.74 -72.34
C ASN A 467 14.24 -88.53 -70.87
N SER A 468 13.61 -87.65 -70.09
CA SER A 468 14.02 -87.41 -68.69
C SER A 468 13.56 -88.49 -67.71
N GLY A 469 12.56 -89.31 -68.07
CA GLY A 469 11.99 -90.34 -67.19
C GLY A 469 11.07 -89.80 -66.07
N PHE A 470 10.97 -88.48 -65.90
CA PHE A 470 10.11 -87.85 -64.89
C PHE A 470 8.71 -87.51 -65.45
N VAL A 471 7.67 -87.81 -64.68
CA VAL A 471 6.29 -87.52 -65.05
C VAL A 471 5.97 -86.06 -64.73
N GLN A 472 5.45 -85.32 -65.71
CA GLN A 472 5.03 -83.93 -65.53
C GLN A 472 4.01 -83.80 -64.40
N ARG A 473 4.38 -83.12 -63.32
CA ARG A 473 3.50 -82.83 -62.18
C ARG A 473 3.79 -81.45 -61.60
N THR A 474 2.81 -80.94 -60.84
CA THR A 474 3.01 -79.79 -59.96
C THR A 474 3.93 -80.22 -58.83
N TYR A 475 5.14 -79.70 -58.79
CA TYR A 475 6.12 -79.99 -57.74
C TYR A 475 5.67 -79.36 -56.41
N LEU A 476 5.16 -78.12 -56.47
CA LEU A 476 4.55 -77.43 -55.33
C LEU A 476 3.22 -76.82 -55.74
N ARG A 477 2.15 -77.24 -55.07
CA ARG A 477 0.81 -76.65 -55.23
C ARG A 477 0.80 -75.22 -54.66
N SER A 478 -0.01 -74.35 -55.26
CA SER A 478 -0.20 -72.94 -54.86
C SER A 478 -0.36 -72.78 -53.36
N THR A 479 0.71 -72.34 -52.70
CA THR A 479 0.79 -72.24 -51.23
C THR A 479 1.55 -70.97 -50.85
N ARG A 480 1.15 -70.31 -49.76
CA ARG A 480 1.91 -69.20 -49.16
C ARG A 480 3.00 -69.77 -48.27
N ILE A 481 4.24 -69.35 -48.50
CA ILE A 481 5.41 -69.93 -47.83
C ILE A 481 6.05 -68.86 -46.94
N PRO A 482 6.23 -69.12 -45.63
CA PRO A 482 6.96 -68.24 -44.74
C PRO A 482 8.47 -68.31 -45.01
N LYS A 483 9.19 -67.23 -44.73
CA LYS A 483 10.66 -67.20 -44.84
C LYS A 483 11.30 -68.08 -43.76
N PRO A 484 12.49 -68.67 -44.02
CA PRO A 484 13.20 -69.42 -42.99
C PRO A 484 13.60 -68.50 -41.83
N GLY A 485 13.42 -68.98 -40.59
CA GLY A 485 13.83 -68.26 -39.37
C GLY A 485 12.87 -67.16 -38.88
N THR A 486 11.66 -67.05 -39.43
CA THR A 486 10.64 -66.11 -38.94
C THR A 486 9.98 -66.59 -37.66
N ASN A 487 9.47 -65.66 -36.84
CA ASN A 487 8.63 -66.01 -35.70
C ASN A 487 7.34 -66.68 -36.21
N TRP A 488 6.94 -67.78 -35.58
CA TRP A 488 5.70 -68.49 -35.87
C TRP A 488 4.45 -67.68 -35.52
N ASP A 489 4.57 -66.74 -34.57
CA ASP A 489 3.48 -65.86 -34.16
C ASP A 489 3.13 -64.79 -35.21
N ASP A 490 4.12 -64.36 -35.98
CA ASP A 490 3.99 -63.37 -37.05
C ASP A 490 4.88 -63.77 -38.25
N PRO A 491 4.43 -64.74 -39.07
CA PRO A 491 5.25 -65.26 -40.16
C PRO A 491 5.39 -64.22 -41.27
N GLN A 492 6.64 -63.91 -41.61
CA GLN A 492 6.92 -63.08 -42.78
C GLN A 492 6.94 -63.96 -44.03
N TYR A 493 6.05 -63.67 -44.97
CA TYR A 493 5.96 -64.38 -46.24
C TYR A 493 6.89 -63.80 -47.30
N TYR A 494 7.21 -64.59 -48.33
CA TYR A 494 7.96 -64.13 -49.49
C TYR A 494 7.22 -63.02 -50.26
N SER A 495 7.97 -61.98 -50.64
CA SER A 495 7.53 -60.83 -51.44
C SER A 495 8.14 -60.89 -52.85
N PRO A 496 7.57 -60.20 -53.88
CA PRO A 496 8.23 -60.05 -55.18
C PRO A 496 9.69 -59.61 -55.11
N ASP A 497 10.05 -58.78 -54.14
CA ASP A 497 11.41 -58.26 -53.93
C ASP A 497 12.42 -59.36 -53.57
N ASP A 498 11.94 -60.49 -53.06
CA ASP A 498 12.80 -61.61 -52.71
C ASP A 498 13.26 -62.40 -53.94
N PHE A 499 12.63 -62.21 -55.09
CA PHE A 499 12.91 -62.95 -56.32
C PHE A 499 13.72 -62.11 -57.31
N ALA A 500 14.91 -62.60 -57.65
CA ALA A 500 15.78 -62.00 -58.67
C ALA A 500 16.48 -63.10 -59.47
N ILE A 501 16.83 -62.81 -60.72
CA ILE A 501 17.56 -63.75 -61.58
C ILE A 501 18.94 -64.03 -60.95
N GLY A 502 19.28 -65.31 -60.78
CA GLY A 502 20.55 -65.74 -60.17
C GLY A 502 20.55 -65.80 -58.64
N LYS A 503 19.43 -65.49 -57.97
CA LYS A 503 19.29 -65.58 -56.52
C LYS A 503 18.76 -66.96 -56.11
N PHE A 504 19.37 -67.58 -55.09
CA PHE A 504 18.89 -68.82 -54.49
C PHE A 504 17.81 -68.50 -53.44
N THR A 505 16.66 -69.14 -53.55
CA THR A 505 15.55 -68.98 -52.60
C THR A 505 15.23 -70.31 -51.94
N THR A 506 15.28 -70.33 -50.60
CA THR A 506 14.97 -71.53 -49.81
C THR A 506 13.47 -71.59 -49.50
N LEU A 507 12.73 -72.49 -50.13
CA LEU A 507 11.26 -72.51 -50.02
C LEU A 507 10.76 -73.41 -48.88
N ILE A 508 11.24 -74.65 -48.81
CA ILE A 508 10.85 -75.58 -47.76
C ILE A 508 12.15 -76.11 -47.16
N GLN A 509 12.40 -75.80 -45.90
CA GLN A 509 13.36 -76.54 -45.12
C GLN A 509 12.58 -77.71 -44.51
N TRP A 510 12.98 -78.94 -44.84
CA TRP A 510 12.67 -80.04 -43.95
C TRP A 510 13.40 -79.71 -42.67
N ALA A 511 12.66 -79.40 -41.62
CA ALA A 511 13.26 -79.37 -40.31
C ALA A 511 13.80 -80.78 -40.08
N ASP A 512 15.11 -80.93 -39.93
CA ASP A 512 15.67 -81.95 -39.07
C ASP A 512 15.20 -81.62 -37.63
N ALA A 513 13.89 -81.71 -37.40
CA ALA A 513 13.23 -81.49 -36.13
C ALA A 513 13.32 -82.79 -35.35
N LEU A 514 14.52 -83.04 -34.82
CA LEU A 514 14.69 -83.95 -33.69
C LEU A 514 15.59 -83.38 -32.59
N ASN A 515 15.73 -82.05 -32.49
CA ASN A 515 16.28 -81.41 -31.29
C ASN A 515 15.84 -79.94 -31.18
N GLN A 516 14.68 -79.71 -30.58
CA GLN A 516 14.41 -78.57 -29.68
C GLN A 516 13.17 -78.84 -28.85
#